data_AF-A0AAU2DWI0-F1
#
_entry.id   AF-A0AAU2DWI0-F1
#
_cell.length_a   1.000
_cell.length_b   1.000
_cell.length_c   1.000
_cell.angle_alpha   90.00
_cell.angle_beta   90.00
_cell.angle_gamma   90.00
#
_symmetry.space_group_name_H-M   'P 1'
#
loop_
_entity.id
_entity.type
_entity.pdbx_description
1 polymer ?
#
loop_
_entity_poly.entity_id
_entity_poly.type
_entity_poly.pdbx_seq_one_letter_code
_entity_poly.pdbx_strand_id
1 'polypeptide(L)' 'MRSPVGRIDGVDAFRQHTARVGRITGSEAFDVTVRRCDAMTVVGCLREMHIVCVPDVTPFVVQAAITRVGCRTETAG' A
#
# COMPACT_ATOMS: atom_id res chain seq x y z
N MET A 1 -3.55 9.24 0.99
CA MET A 1 -3.38 8.14 0.03
C MET A 1 -4.41 8.28 -1.08
N ARG A 2 -4.05 8.00 -2.34
CA ARG A 2 -5.05 7.73 -3.39
C ARG A 2 -5.17 6.22 -3.60
N SER A 3 -6.41 5.76 -3.70
CA SER A 3 -6.82 4.37 -3.86
C SER A 3 -7.79 4.27 -5.05
N PRO A 4 -8.01 3.10 -5.65
CA PRO A 4 -9.05 2.92 -6.66
C PRO A 4 -10.45 3.38 -6.21
N VAL A 5 -10.72 3.40 -4.90
CA VAL A 5 -12.01 3.85 -4.32
C VAL A 5 -12.02 5.33 -3.91
N GLY A 6 -10.98 6.09 -4.26
CA GLY A 6 -10.91 7.54 -4.03
C GLY A 6 -9.76 7.98 -3.12
N ARG A 7 -9.89 9.20 -2.58
CA ARG A 7 -8.89 9.82 -1.70
C ARG A 7 -9.15 9.46 -0.25
N ILE A 8 -8.10 9.10 0.47
CA ILE A 8 -8.12 8.76 1.89
C ILE A 8 -7.13 9.67 2.61
N ASP A 9 -7.60 10.49 3.53
CA ASP A 9 -6.80 11.49 4.24
C ASP A 9 -6.72 11.17 5.74
N GLY A 10 -5.51 11.19 6.30
CA GLY A 10 -5.28 10.92 7.73
C GLY A 10 -5.14 9.43 8.09
N VAL A 11 -4.59 9.18 9.28
CA VAL A 11 -4.27 7.83 9.78
C VAL A 11 -5.55 7.04 10.09
N ASP A 12 -6.57 7.68 10.67
CA ASP A 12 -7.80 6.97 11.08
C ASP A 12 -8.64 6.53 9.88
N ALA A 13 -8.81 7.41 8.89
CA ALA A 13 -9.49 7.05 7.65
C ALA A 13 -8.73 5.95 6.90
N PHE A 14 -7.40 5.98 6.93
CA PHE A 14 -6.56 4.91 6.38
C PHE A 14 -6.79 3.58 7.10
N ARG A 15 -6.78 3.56 8.45
CA ARG A 15 -7.06 2.36 9.24
C ARG A 15 -8.44 1.77 8.94
N GLN A 16 -9.46 2.62 8.94
CA GLN A 16 -10.84 2.21 8.61
C GLN A 16 -10.94 1.65 7.19
N HIS A 17 -10.27 2.28 6.22
CA HIS A 17 -10.21 1.79 4.85
C HIS A 17 -9.54 0.41 4.78
N THR A 18 -8.36 0.25 5.39
CA THR A 18 -7.63 -1.03 5.36
C THR A 18 -8.37 -2.15 6.08
N ALA A 19 -9.16 -1.84 7.12
CA ALA A 19 -9.99 -2.82 7.81
C ALA A 19 -11.15 -3.35 6.95
N ARG A 20 -11.57 -2.61 5.92
CA ARG A 20 -12.57 -3.03 4.94
C ARG A 20 -11.97 -3.78 3.76
N VAL A 21 -10.66 -3.71 3.56
CA VAL A 21 -9.97 -4.51 2.56
C VAL A 21 -9.92 -5.96 3.07
N GLY A 22 -10.19 -6.91 2.18
CA GLY A 22 -10.07 -8.33 2.51
C GLY A 22 -8.67 -8.69 3.01
N ARG A 23 -8.54 -9.84 3.66
CA ARG A 23 -7.26 -10.30 4.20
C ARG A 23 -6.29 -10.57 3.06
N ILE A 24 -5.13 -9.91 3.07
CA ILE A 24 -4.05 -10.17 2.12
C ILE A 24 -3.32 -11.45 2.56
N THR A 25 -3.33 -12.49 1.73
CA THR A 25 -2.70 -13.79 2.00
C THR A 25 -1.37 -13.98 1.27
N GLY A 26 -1.13 -13.19 0.23
CA GLY A 26 0.11 -13.16 -0.54
C GLY A 26 0.36 -11.75 -1.07
N SER A 27 1.63 -11.35 -1.13
CA SER A 27 2.01 -10.04 -1.65
C SER A 27 3.43 -10.07 -2.18
N GLU A 28 3.59 -9.81 -3.46
CA GLU A 28 4.89 -9.69 -4.12
C GLU A 28 5.02 -8.34 -4.81
N ALA A 29 6.25 -7.83 -4.84
CA ALA A 29 6.59 -6.57 -5.48
C ALA A 29 7.59 -6.81 -6.61
N PHE A 30 7.29 -6.23 -7.76
CA PHE A 30 8.05 -6.33 -9.00
C PHE A 30 8.45 -4.93 -9.47
N ASP A 31 9.51 -4.87 -10.27
CA ASP A 31 10.01 -3.63 -10.89
C ASP A 31 10.18 -2.49 -9.88
N VAL A 32 10.78 -2.82 -8.74
CA VAL A 32 10.97 -1.88 -7.64
C VAL A 32 11.96 -0.80 -8.07
N THR A 33 11.52 0.45 -8.01
CA THR A 33 12.33 1.64 -8.23
C THR A 33 12.42 2.45 -6.94
N VAL A 34 13.58 3.01 -6.67
CA VAL A 34 13.82 3.87 -5.51
C VAL A 34 14.47 5.16 -5.97
N ARG A 35 13.87 6.29 -5.61
CA ARG A 35 14.41 7.63 -5.86
C ARG A 35 14.50 8.39 -4.56
N ARG A 36 15.68 8.95 -4.28
CA ARG A 36 15.89 9.87 -3.15
C ARG A 36 15.74 11.31 -3.65
N CYS A 37 14.99 12.12 -2.91
CA CYS A 37 14.75 13.54 -3.19
C CYS A 37 14.83 14.29 -1.85
N ASP A 38 15.95 14.97 -1.59
CA ASP A 38 16.21 15.68 -0.34
C ASP A 38 15.92 14.83 0.91
N ALA A 39 14.96 15.24 1.74
CA ALA A 39 14.51 14.54 2.95
C ALA A 39 13.49 13.41 2.68
N MET A 40 13.19 13.11 1.42
CA MET A 40 12.19 12.13 1.00
C MET A 40 12.79 10.96 0.24
N THR A 41 12.17 9.79 0.39
CA THR A 41 12.39 8.62 -0.45
C THR A 41 11.07 8.25 -1.13
N VAL A 42 11.09 8.18 -2.46
CA VAL A 42 9.97 7.73 -3.28
C VAL A 42 10.28 6.31 -3.77
N VAL A 43 9.40 5.37 -3.43
CA VAL A 43 9.48 3.98 -3.86
C VAL A 43 8.31 3.70 -4.80
N GLY A 44 8.61 3.23 -6.01
CA GLY A 44 7.63 2.76 -6.98
C GLY A 44 7.74 1.25 -7.18
N CYS A 45 6.63 0.55 -7.39
CA CYS A 45 6.64 -0.85 -7.81
C CYS A 45 5.33 -1.24 -8.50
N LEU A 46 5.36 -2.36 -9.23
CA LEU A 46 4.17 -3.16 -9.47
C LEU A 46 4.00 -4.11 -8.29
N ARG A 47 2.79 -4.24 -7.76
CA ARG A 47 2.50 -5.13 -6.64
C ARG A 47 1.36 -6.06 -6.99
N GLU A 48 1.61 -7.34 -6.86
CA GLU A 48 0.56 -8.37 -6.86
C GLU A 48 0.16 -8.68 -5.43
N MET A 49 -1.16 -8.77 -5.19
CA MET A 49 -1.74 -9.09 -3.90
C MET A 49 -2.83 -10.13 -4.08
N HIS A 50 -2.82 -11.16 -3.23
CA HIS A 50 -3.88 -12.17 -3.16
C HIS A 50 -4.77 -11.82 -1.97
N ILE A 51 -6.05 -11.53 -2.23
CA ILE A 51 -6.99 -10.97 -1.25
C ILE A 51 -8.16 -11.92 -1.05
N VAL A 52 -8.42 -12.27 0.21
CA VAL A 52 -9.55 -13.10 0.64
C VAL A 52 -10.58 -12.21 1.34
N CYS A 53 -11.75 -12.04 0.71
CA CYS A 53 -12.85 -11.22 1.26
C CYS A 53 -13.82 -12.02 2.15
N VAL A 54 -13.92 -13.33 1.92
CA VAL A 54 -14.72 -14.27 2.73
C VAL A 54 -13.91 -15.54 2.98
N PRO A 55 -14.12 -16.27 4.09
CA PRO A 55 -13.39 -17.52 4.35
C PRO A 55 -13.59 -18.57 3.25
N ASP A 56 -12.60 -19.46 3.09
CA ASP A 56 -12.67 -20.70 2.29
C ASP A 56 -13.01 -20.55 0.79
N VAL A 57 -12.76 -19.37 0.21
CA VAL A 57 -12.83 -19.13 -1.24
C VAL A 57 -11.45 -18.86 -1.84
N THR A 58 -11.32 -19.10 -3.15
CA THR A 58 -10.14 -18.71 -3.91
C THR A 58 -9.87 -17.21 -3.75
N PRO A 59 -8.63 -16.81 -3.40
CA PRO A 59 -8.28 -15.39 -3.31
C PRO A 59 -8.45 -14.65 -4.63
N PHE A 60 -8.89 -13.40 -4.56
CA PHE A 60 -8.84 -12.47 -5.68
C PHE A 60 -7.41 -11.96 -5.88
N VAL A 61 -6.91 -12.06 -7.10
CA VAL A 61 -5.60 -11.48 -7.47
C VAL A 61 -5.81 -10.04 -7.90
N VAL A 62 -5.10 -9.12 -7.25
CA VAL A 62 -5.07 -7.69 -7.58
C VAL A 62 -3.64 -7.30 -7.92
N GLN A 63 -3.46 -6.71 -9.09
CA GLN A 63 -2.20 -6.07 -9.47
C GLN A 63 -2.37 -4.56 -9.50
N ALA A 64 -1.42 -3.83 -8.91
CA ALA A 64 -1.45 -2.38 -8.84
C ALA A 64 -0.05 -1.77 -8.98
N ALA A 65 0.02 -0.66 -9.71
CA ALA A 65 1.16 0.26 -9.60
C ALA A 65 1.07 1.04 -8.29
N ILE A 66 2.08 0.93 -7.44
CA ILE A 66 2.12 1.54 -6.11
C ILE A 66 3.26 2.55 -6.05
N THR A 67 2.97 3.73 -5.52
CA THR A 67 3.99 4.70 -5.10
C THR A 67 3.87 4.95 -3.60
N ARG A 68 4.97 4.77 -2.88
CA ARG A 68 5.10 5.14 -1.46
C ARG A 68 6.10 6.26 -1.32
N VAL A 69 5.75 7.25 -0.50
CA VAL A 69 6.64 8.36 -0.15
C VAL A 69 6.92 8.25 1.34
N GLY A 70 8.18 8.08 1.69
CA GLY A 70 8.67 8.19 3.06
C GLY A 70 9.36 9.54 3.24
N CYS A 71 9.11 10.19 4.37
CA CYS A 71 9.86 11.37 4.80
C CYS A 71 10.76 10.97 5.97
N ARG A 72 11.95 11.55 6.07
CA ARG A 72 12.77 11.41 7.27
C ARG A 72 12.07 12.14 8.41
N THR A 73 11.55 11.39 9.38
CA THR A 73 11.11 12.00 10.65
C THR A 73 12.36 12.22 11.49
N GLU A 74 12.58 13.45 11.95
CA GLU A 74 13.51 13.67 13.04
C GLU A 74 12.95 12.93 14.26
N THR A 75 13.66 11.90 14.72
CA THR A 75 13.36 11.31 16.02
C THR A 75 13.64 12.41 17.04
N ALA A 76 12.61 12.90 17.73
CA ALA A 76 12.83 13.74 18.91
C ALA A 76 13.68 12.92 19.89
N GLY A 77 14.87 13.44 20.20
CA GLY A 77 15.78 12.87 21.19
C GLY A 77 15.27 13.06 22.61
#